data_AF-A0A015VX45-F1
#
_entry.id   AF-A0A015VX45-F1
#
_cell.length_a   1.000
_cell.length_b   1.000
_cell.length_c   1.000
_cell.angle_alpha   90.00
_cell.angle_beta   90.00
_cell.angle_gamma   90.00
#
_symmetry.space_group_name_H-M   'P 1'
#
loop_
_entity.id
_entity.type
_entity.pdbx_description
1 polymer ?
#
loop_
_entity_poly.entity_id
_entity_poly.type
_entity_poly.pdbx_seq_one_letter_code
_entity_poly.pdbx_strand_id
1 'polypeptide(L)'
;MGETRLWYSFFMGIAGLLTYIRWKYRWILSFSTLLSTVFVIINLLKPEIHDQSLMPALQSIWFIPHVTVYMFSYSVLGCAFIIALCGLVHHKEEYLVTADNLVYSGVAFLSIGMLLGSLWAKEAWGNYWSWDPKETWAVVTWMGYLLYIHLRLRRKFRKKMLYVILIFSFLALQMCWYGVNYLPSAQQSVHLYNRNN
;
A
#
# COMPACT_ATOMS: atom_id res chain seq x y z
N MET A 1 -22.59 -1.67 8.64
CA MET A 1 -21.99 -1.78 7.29
C MET A 1 -22.20 -0.55 6.41
N GLY A 2 -23.32 0.18 6.50
CA GLY A 2 -23.45 1.48 5.82
C GLY A 2 -22.47 2.55 6.32
N GLU A 3 -22.15 2.53 7.62
CA GLU A 3 -21.23 3.50 8.27
C GLU A 3 -19.80 3.44 7.71
N THR A 4 -19.27 2.25 7.42
CA THR A 4 -17.91 2.08 6.88
C THR A 4 -17.75 2.70 5.50
N ARG A 5 -18.78 2.63 4.64
CA ARG A 5 -18.84 3.29 3.31
C ARG A 5 -18.89 4.82 3.41
N LEU A 6 -19.55 5.36 4.41
CA LEU A 6 -19.52 6.80 4.68
C LEU A 6 -18.13 7.23 5.16
N TRP A 7 -17.46 6.41 5.99
CA TRP A 7 -16.05 6.62 6.34
C TRP A 7 -15.13 6.59 5.11
N TYR A 8 -15.35 5.68 4.14
CA TYR A 8 -14.60 5.67 2.87
C TYR A 8 -14.74 7.00 2.11
N SER A 9 -15.98 7.48 1.93
CA SER A 9 -16.23 8.75 1.24
C SER A 9 -15.64 9.95 1.99
N PHE A 10 -15.70 9.94 3.33
CA PHE A 10 -15.18 11.00 4.19
C PHE A 10 -13.64 11.04 4.18
N PHE A 11 -12.97 9.93 4.52
CA PHE A 11 -11.51 9.88 4.60
C PHE A 11 -10.86 10.06 3.23
N MET A 12 -11.46 9.52 2.17
CA MET A 12 -10.93 9.69 0.81
C MET A 12 -11.10 11.12 0.31
N GLY A 13 -12.21 11.79 0.65
CA GLY A 13 -12.39 13.21 0.38
C GLY A 13 -11.38 14.07 1.13
N ILE A 14 -11.13 13.79 2.42
CA ILE A 14 -10.13 14.50 3.23
C ILE A 14 -8.72 14.24 2.72
N ALA A 15 -8.36 12.99 2.42
CA ALA A 15 -7.05 12.65 1.87
C ALA A 15 -6.83 13.36 0.54
N GLY A 16 -7.80 13.34 -0.37
CA GLY A 16 -7.74 14.07 -1.64
C GLY A 16 -7.56 15.58 -1.45
N LEU A 17 -8.30 16.17 -0.49
CA LEU A 17 -8.21 17.58 -0.14
C LEU A 17 -6.85 17.94 0.46
N LEU A 18 -6.33 17.16 1.41
CA LEU A 18 -5.01 17.36 2.02
C LEU A 18 -3.89 17.25 0.98
N THR A 19 -3.99 16.26 0.08
CA THR A 19 -3.04 16.07 -1.02
C THR A 19 -3.07 17.26 -1.97
N TYR A 20 -4.25 17.81 -2.25
CA TYR A 20 -4.42 19.02 -3.06
C TYR A 20 -3.85 20.27 -2.36
N ILE A 21 -4.13 20.47 -1.07
CA ILE A 21 -3.60 21.61 -0.31
C ILE A 21 -2.07 21.58 -0.27
N ARG A 22 -1.48 20.39 -0.10
CA ARG A 22 -0.03 20.23 0.08
C ARG A 22 0.77 20.23 -1.23
N TRP A 23 0.22 19.68 -2.31
CA TRP A 23 0.94 19.48 -3.58
C TRP A 23 0.23 20.01 -4.84
N LYS A 24 -0.95 20.62 -4.71
CA LYS A 24 -1.74 21.27 -5.78
C LYS A 24 -2.06 20.38 -7.00
N TYR A 25 -2.04 19.06 -6.86
CA TYR A 25 -2.42 18.13 -7.93
C TYR A 25 -3.94 18.11 -8.14
N ARG A 26 -4.42 18.87 -9.13
CA ARG A 26 -5.85 19.00 -9.47
C ARG A 26 -6.53 17.67 -9.83
N TRP A 27 -5.83 16.75 -10.49
CA TRP A 27 -6.40 15.46 -10.91
C TRP A 27 -6.69 14.51 -9.73
N ILE A 28 -5.90 14.56 -8.65
CA ILE A 28 -6.09 13.70 -7.46
C ILE A 28 -7.36 14.14 -6.73
N LEU A 29 -7.59 15.45 -6.64
CA LEU A 29 -8.80 15.99 -6.06
C LEU A 29 -10.03 15.49 -6.82
N SER A 30 -10.07 15.70 -8.14
CA SER A 30 -11.19 15.26 -8.99
C SER A 30 -11.43 13.75 -8.95
N PHE A 31 -10.36 12.95 -8.92
CA PHE A 31 -10.47 11.50 -8.80
C PHE A 31 -11.02 11.07 -7.44
N SER A 32 -10.49 11.64 -6.34
CA SER A 32 -10.93 11.33 -4.98
C SER A 32 -12.37 11.75 -4.71
N THR A 33 -12.81 12.89 -5.26
CA THR A 33 -14.18 13.39 -5.09
C THR A 33 -15.16 12.56 -5.91
N LEU A 34 -14.81 12.20 -7.15
CA LEU A 34 -15.60 11.30 -7.98
C LEU A 34 -15.79 9.94 -7.29
N LEU A 35 -14.70 9.33 -6.83
CA LEU A 35 -14.74 8.03 -6.17
C LEU A 35 -15.54 8.10 -4.85
N SER A 36 -15.37 9.17 -4.07
CA SER A 36 -16.13 9.42 -2.83
C SER A 36 -17.63 9.53 -3.12
N THR A 37 -18.00 10.23 -4.18
CA THR A 37 -19.38 10.42 -4.63
C THR A 37 -20.00 9.09 -5.08
N VAL A 38 -19.25 8.28 -5.82
CA VAL A 38 -19.70 6.94 -6.24
C VAL A 38 -20.00 6.05 -5.03
N PHE A 39 -19.16 6.07 -3.99
CA PHE A 39 -19.42 5.31 -2.77
C PHE A 39 -20.66 5.79 -2.00
N VAL A 40 -20.92 7.11 -1.96
CA VAL A 40 -22.16 7.67 -1.38
C VAL A 40 -23.37 7.24 -2.20
N ILE A 41 -23.30 7.32 -3.53
CA ILE A 41 -24.40 6.92 -4.42
C ILE A 41 -24.71 5.43 -4.29
N ILE A 42 -23.69 4.57 -4.23
CA ILE A 42 -23.88 3.12 -4.02
C ILE A 42 -24.50 2.84 -2.66
N ASN A 43 -24.14 3.61 -1.63
CA ASN A 43 -24.74 3.51 -0.30
C ASN A 43 -26.24 3.83 -0.33
N LEU A 44 -26.64 4.89 -1.05
CA LEU A 44 -28.04 5.33 -1.17
C LEU A 44 -28.89 4.42 -2.07
N LEU A 45 -28.35 3.92 -3.18
CA LEU A 45 -29.12 3.19 -4.20
C LEU A 45 -29.22 1.69 -3.96
N LYS A 46 -28.31 1.08 -3.18
CA LYS A 46 -28.34 -0.35 -2.88
C LYS A 46 -28.16 -0.63 -1.39
N PRO A 47 -29.19 -0.32 -0.57
CA PRO A 47 -29.21 -0.66 0.85
C PRO A 47 -29.32 -2.18 1.11
N GLU A 48 -29.49 -3.03 0.11
CA GLU A 48 -29.56 -4.50 0.31
C GLU A 48 -28.22 -5.23 0.18
N ILE A 49 -27.12 -4.56 -0.24
CA ILE A 49 -25.75 -5.12 -0.13
C ILE A 49 -25.26 -5.09 1.34
N HIS A 50 -26.18 -5.05 2.30
CA HIS A 50 -25.91 -5.14 3.73
C HIS A 50 -25.70 -6.59 4.19
N ASP A 51 -26.10 -7.57 3.36
CA ASP A 51 -26.12 -9.01 3.69
C ASP A 51 -25.13 -9.88 2.89
N GLN A 52 -24.19 -9.28 2.16
CA GLN A 52 -23.04 -10.06 1.71
C GLN A 52 -22.11 -10.21 2.91
N SER A 53 -22.15 -11.39 3.52
CA SER A 53 -21.34 -11.89 4.62
C SER A 53 -19.84 -11.79 4.32
N LEU A 54 -19.32 -10.56 4.21
CA LEU A 54 -17.90 -10.30 4.24
C LEU A 54 -17.38 -10.89 5.54
N MET A 55 -16.35 -11.74 5.44
CA MET A 55 -15.73 -12.38 6.61
C MET A 55 -15.45 -11.32 7.69
N PRO A 56 -15.64 -11.62 8.99
CA PRO A 56 -15.57 -10.65 10.08
C PRO A 56 -14.36 -9.70 10.03
N ALA A 57 -13.23 -10.20 9.53
CA ALA A 57 -11.99 -9.45 9.29
C ALA A 57 -12.15 -8.18 8.41
N LEU A 58 -13.05 -8.20 7.42
CA LEU A 58 -13.29 -7.09 6.49
C LEU A 58 -14.21 -5.99 7.06
N GLN A 59 -14.76 -6.18 8.25
CA GLN A 59 -15.73 -5.28 8.87
C GLN A 59 -15.11 -4.30 9.89
N SER A 60 -13.85 -4.52 10.27
CA SER A 60 -13.19 -3.73 11.31
C SER A 60 -12.85 -2.32 10.87
N ILE A 61 -12.85 -1.39 11.83
CA ILE A 61 -12.59 0.04 11.58
C ILE A 61 -11.18 0.29 11.05
N TRP A 62 -10.23 -0.60 11.36
CA TRP A 62 -8.83 -0.51 10.95
C TRP A 62 -8.58 -0.96 9.51
N PHE A 63 -9.47 -1.75 8.91
CA PHE A 63 -9.29 -2.26 7.55
C PHE A 63 -9.17 -1.12 6.53
N ILE A 64 -10.04 -0.11 6.66
CA ILE A 64 -10.13 1.03 5.75
C ILE A 64 -8.86 1.91 5.76
N PRO A 65 -8.44 2.46 6.91
CA PRO A 65 -7.23 3.28 6.96
C PRO A 65 -5.99 2.46 6.60
N HIS A 66 -5.94 1.17 6.96
CA HIS A 66 -4.86 0.27 6.55
C HIS A 66 -4.74 0.16 5.02
N VAL A 67 -5.82 -0.24 4.33
CA VAL A 67 -5.77 -0.46 2.87
C VAL A 67 -5.50 0.84 2.12
N THR A 68 -6.12 1.95 2.52
CA THR A 68 -5.95 3.24 1.85
C THR A 68 -4.51 3.76 1.93
N VAL A 69 -3.88 3.65 3.10
CA VAL A 69 -2.47 4.04 3.29
C VAL A 69 -1.54 3.15 2.46
N TYR A 70 -1.81 1.84 2.39
CA TYR A 70 -1.04 0.92 1.56
C TYR A 70 -1.15 1.24 0.05
N MET A 71 -2.36 1.53 -0.44
CA MET A 71 -2.55 1.87 -1.86
C MET A 71 -1.80 3.14 -2.27
N PHE A 72 -1.77 4.15 -1.38
CA PHE A 72 -0.99 5.36 -1.60
C PHE A 72 0.51 5.05 -1.61
N SER A 73 1.00 4.29 -0.62
CA SER A 73 2.40 3.85 -0.54
C SER A 73 2.83 3.12 -1.82
N TYR A 74 2.05 2.13 -2.26
CA TYR A 74 2.39 1.30 -3.42
C TYR A 74 2.44 2.11 -4.71
N SER A 75 1.54 3.08 -4.87
CA SER A 75 1.53 3.98 -6.02
C SER A 75 2.81 4.83 -6.08
N VAL A 76 3.22 5.40 -4.95
CA VAL A 76 4.46 6.20 -4.86
C VAL A 76 5.70 5.34 -5.10
N LEU A 77 5.76 4.13 -4.53
CA LEU A 77 6.86 3.19 -4.73
C LEU A 77 6.90 2.64 -6.17
N GLY A 78 5.76 2.52 -6.84
CA GLY A 78 5.66 2.21 -8.27
C GLY A 78 6.24 3.30 -9.15
N CYS A 79 6.00 4.58 -8.84
CA CYS A 79 6.68 5.69 -9.50
C CYS A 79 8.20 5.63 -9.28
N ALA A 80 8.64 5.33 -8.04
CA ALA A 80 10.07 5.17 -7.75
C ALA A 80 10.73 4.04 -8.56
N PHE A 81 10.00 2.94 -8.78
CA PHE A 81 10.43 1.83 -9.63
C PHE A 81 10.63 2.26 -11.08
N ILE A 82 9.67 3.00 -11.67
CA ILE A 82 9.79 3.51 -13.04
C ILE A 82 11.00 4.46 -13.16
N ILE A 83 11.17 5.36 -12.19
CA ILE A 83 12.34 6.26 -12.15
C ILE A 83 13.64 5.46 -12.02
N ALA A 84 13.67 4.37 -11.25
CA ALA A 84 14.84 3.52 -11.13
C ALA A 84 15.18 2.81 -12.46
N LEU A 85 14.18 2.35 -13.21
CA LEU A 85 14.38 1.79 -14.56
C LEU A 85 14.93 2.85 -15.53
N CYS A 86 14.31 4.03 -15.57
CA CYS A 86 14.78 5.13 -16.42
C CYS A 86 16.21 5.57 -16.05
N GLY A 87 16.52 5.63 -14.75
CA GLY A 87 17.84 5.97 -14.22
C GLY A 87 18.92 4.92 -14.52
N LEU A 88 18.52 3.65 -14.67
CA LEU A 88 19.42 2.58 -15.10
C LEU A 88 19.83 2.72 -16.58
N VAL A 89 18.97 3.30 -17.42
CA VAL A 89 19.23 3.53 -18.85
C VAL A 89 19.97 4.85 -19.08
N HIS A 90 19.51 5.93 -18.45
CA HIS A 90 20.01 7.29 -18.73
C HIS A 90 21.20 7.70 -17.85
N HIS A 91 21.48 6.96 -16.77
CA HIS A 91 22.61 7.18 -15.85
C HIS A 91 22.75 8.60 -15.25
N LYS A 92 21.71 9.45 -15.32
CA LYS A 92 21.73 10.80 -14.71
C LYS A 92 21.47 10.75 -13.21
N GLU A 93 22.05 11.70 -12.48
CA GLU A 93 21.93 11.80 -11.01
C GLU A 93 20.58 12.36 -10.55
N GLU A 94 19.92 13.17 -11.37
CA GLU A 94 18.61 13.77 -11.09
C GLU A 94 17.52 12.70 -10.82
N TYR A 95 17.62 11.54 -11.51
CA TYR A 95 16.71 10.41 -11.29
C TYR A 95 16.87 9.79 -9.91
N LEU A 96 18.09 9.70 -9.37
CA LEU A 96 18.30 9.19 -8.01
C LEU A 96 17.69 10.13 -6.96
N VAL A 97 17.88 11.44 -7.12
CA VAL A 97 17.30 12.42 -6.17
C VAL A 97 15.78 12.37 -6.19
N THR A 98 15.19 12.22 -7.38
CA THR A 98 13.74 12.06 -7.52
C THR A 98 13.27 10.75 -6.89
N ALA A 99 13.98 9.65 -7.12
CA ALA A 99 13.69 8.36 -6.51
C ALA A 99 13.78 8.41 -4.99
N ASP A 100 14.78 9.11 -4.42
CA ASP A 100 14.94 9.27 -2.97
C ASP A 100 13.69 9.88 -2.33
N ASN A 101 13.17 10.98 -2.89
CA ASN A 101 11.98 11.65 -2.37
C ASN A 101 10.73 10.76 -2.41
N LEU A 102 10.56 10.00 -3.49
CA LEU A 102 9.46 9.05 -3.63
C LEU A 102 9.61 7.89 -2.66
N VAL A 103 10.82 7.33 -2.51
CA VAL A 103 11.09 6.23 -1.58
C VAL A 103 10.88 6.65 -0.13
N TYR A 104 11.35 7.83 0.29
CA TYR A 104 11.13 8.31 1.65
C TYR A 104 9.64 8.48 1.95
N SER A 105 8.89 9.06 1.02
CA SER A 105 7.44 9.23 1.16
C SER A 105 6.74 7.87 1.19
N GLY A 106 7.04 6.99 0.24
CA GLY A 106 6.47 5.65 0.13
C GLY A 106 6.74 4.81 1.37
N VAL A 107 7.99 4.75 1.85
CA VAL A 107 8.37 3.99 3.06
C VAL A 107 7.70 4.53 4.32
N ALA A 108 7.51 5.85 4.43
CA ALA A 108 6.76 6.43 5.55
C ALA A 108 5.32 5.91 5.59
N PHE A 109 4.61 5.98 4.45
CA PHE A 109 3.26 5.44 4.35
C PHE A 109 3.22 3.92 4.48
N LEU A 110 4.21 3.19 3.94
CA LEU A 110 4.34 1.74 4.12
C LEU A 110 4.43 1.37 5.60
N SER A 111 5.24 2.10 6.37
CA SER A 111 5.44 1.86 7.80
C SER A 111 4.14 2.12 8.59
N ILE A 112 3.43 3.20 8.27
CA ILE A 112 2.11 3.49 8.86
C ILE A 112 1.11 2.39 8.48
N GLY A 113 1.12 1.95 7.21
CA GLY A 113 0.29 0.85 6.73
C GLY A 113 0.53 -0.44 7.51
N MET A 114 1.80 -0.79 7.75
CA MET A 114 2.18 -1.95 8.57
C MET A 114 1.66 -1.84 10.00
N LEU A 115 1.75 -0.68 10.64
CA LEU A 115 1.21 -0.45 11.98
C LEU A 115 -0.32 -0.56 12.01
N LEU A 116 -1.02 0.06 11.06
CA LEU A 116 -2.48 -0.07 10.94
C LEU A 116 -2.89 -1.52 10.62
N GLY A 117 -2.02 -2.24 9.89
CA GLY A 117 -2.19 -3.65 9.57
C GLY A 117 -2.10 -4.56 10.77
N SER A 118 -1.18 -4.27 11.70
CA SER A 118 -1.08 -5.06 12.93
C SER A 118 -2.28 -4.82 13.87
N LEU A 119 -2.79 -3.59 13.93
CA LEU A 119 -4.04 -3.28 14.65
C LEU A 119 -5.24 -4.00 14.03
N TRP A 120 -5.35 -3.96 12.70
CA TRP A 120 -6.34 -4.72 11.95
C TRP A 120 -6.22 -6.23 12.20
N ALA A 121 -4.99 -6.76 12.18
CA ALA A 121 -4.73 -8.18 12.41
C ALA A 121 -5.18 -8.62 13.81
N LYS A 122 -4.95 -7.78 14.83
CA LYS A 122 -5.40 -8.05 16.20
C LYS A 122 -6.91 -8.18 16.31
N GLU A 123 -7.66 -7.35 15.58
CA GLU A 123 -9.12 -7.37 15.59
C GLU A 123 -9.69 -8.51 14.73
N ALA A 124 -9.02 -8.86 13.63
CA ALA A 124 -9.46 -9.91 12.71
C ALA A 124 -9.09 -11.34 13.17
N TRP A 125 -7.90 -11.52 13.72
CA TRP A 125 -7.29 -12.83 14.01
C TRP A 125 -6.95 -13.04 15.49
N GLY A 126 -7.10 -12.00 16.33
CA GLY A 126 -6.72 -12.04 17.75
C GLY A 126 -5.22 -11.85 18.02
N ASN A 127 -4.38 -11.76 16.99
CA ASN A 127 -2.92 -11.59 17.07
C ASN A 127 -2.46 -10.42 16.19
N TYR A 128 -1.43 -9.67 16.63
CA TYR A 128 -0.91 -8.52 15.87
C TYR A 128 -0.09 -8.91 14.63
N TRP A 129 0.47 -10.11 14.63
CA TRP A 129 1.33 -10.64 13.58
C TRP A 129 1.36 -12.15 13.69
N SER A 130 1.22 -12.84 12.56
CA SER A 130 1.13 -14.30 12.47
C SER A 130 2.20 -14.93 11.58
N TRP A 131 3.16 -14.14 11.07
CA TRP A 131 4.21 -14.59 10.14
C TRP A 131 3.65 -15.28 8.89
N ASP A 132 2.45 -14.90 8.49
CA ASP A 132 1.87 -15.36 7.24
C ASP A 132 2.79 -14.98 6.06
N PRO A 133 2.79 -15.73 4.93
CA PRO A 133 3.57 -15.32 3.78
C PRO A 133 3.34 -13.86 3.37
N LYS A 134 2.11 -13.31 3.43
CA LYS A 134 1.87 -11.88 3.11
C LYS A 134 2.59 -10.94 4.06
N GLU A 135 2.49 -11.21 5.35
CA GLU A 135 3.15 -10.45 6.40
C GLU A 135 4.69 -10.52 6.29
N THR A 136 5.22 -11.73 6.06
CA THR A 136 6.66 -11.96 5.89
C THR A 136 7.21 -11.19 4.69
N TRP A 137 6.55 -11.26 3.54
CA TRP A 137 6.96 -10.51 2.35
C TRP A 137 6.83 -9.00 2.54
N ALA A 138 5.86 -8.53 3.35
CA ALA A 138 5.73 -7.12 3.68
C ALA A 138 6.95 -6.61 4.47
N VAL A 139 7.45 -7.40 5.43
CA VAL A 139 8.70 -7.09 6.16
C VAL A 139 9.91 -7.12 5.23
N VAL A 140 10.02 -8.13 4.34
CA VAL A 140 11.12 -8.21 3.36
C VAL A 140 11.15 -6.97 2.47
N THR A 141 9.99 -6.54 1.98
CA THR A 141 9.83 -5.32 1.18
C THR A 141 10.27 -4.08 1.95
N TRP A 142 9.77 -3.93 3.18
CA TRP A 142 10.13 -2.82 4.06
C TRP A 142 11.63 -2.76 4.34
N MET A 143 12.24 -3.91 4.66
CA MET A 143 13.69 -4.04 4.84
C MET A 143 14.48 -3.71 3.56
N GLY A 144 14.01 -4.13 2.39
CA GLY A 144 14.66 -3.81 1.12
C GLY A 144 14.73 -2.31 0.84
N TYR A 145 13.65 -1.57 1.13
CA TYR A 145 13.67 -0.12 1.02
C TYR A 145 14.49 0.56 2.13
N LEU A 146 14.49 0.06 3.36
CA LEU A 146 15.38 0.56 4.41
C LEU A 146 16.85 0.35 4.07
N LEU A 147 17.20 -0.79 3.48
CA LEU A 147 18.55 -1.06 2.99
C LEU A 147 18.95 -0.03 1.93
N TYR A 148 18.07 0.29 0.98
CA TYR A 148 18.31 1.36 0.02
C TYR A 148 18.61 2.69 0.71
N ILE A 149 17.77 3.12 1.67
CA ILE A 149 17.94 4.37 2.41
C ILE A 149 19.27 4.37 3.16
N HIS A 150 19.62 3.26 3.84
CA HIS A 150 20.87 3.12 4.56
C HIS A 150 22.08 3.28 3.64
N LEU A 151 22.07 2.62 2.48
CA LEU A 151 23.15 2.69 1.50
C LEU A 151 23.26 4.09 0.88
N ARG A 152 22.13 4.78 0.70
CA ARG A 152 22.09 6.16 0.19
C ARG A 152 22.76 7.15 1.15
N LEU A 153 22.52 7.00 2.46
CA LEU A 153 23.15 7.81 3.51
C LEU A 153 24.67 7.61 3.58
N ARG A 154 25.16 6.40 3.28
CA ARG A 154 26.59 6.07 3.30
C ARG A 154 27.38 6.63 2.11
N ARG A 155 26.72 7.20 1.07
CA ARG A 155 27.27 7.86 -0.16
C ARG A 155 28.35 7.13 -0.98
N LYS A 156 28.91 6.01 -0.52
CA LYS A 156 30.03 5.29 -1.16
C LYS A 156 29.62 4.21 -2.18
N PHE A 157 28.33 3.98 -2.39
CA PHE A 157 27.83 2.91 -3.25
C PHE A 157 27.62 3.35 -4.70
N ARG A 158 27.88 2.44 -5.65
CA ARG A 158 27.68 2.68 -7.08
C ARG A 158 26.20 2.95 -7.39
N LYS A 159 25.91 4.01 -8.14
CA LYS A 159 24.54 4.41 -8.56
C LYS A 159 23.74 3.24 -9.16
N LYS A 160 24.39 2.42 -10.00
CA LYS A 160 23.79 1.20 -10.58
C LYS A 160 23.27 0.21 -9.52
N MET A 161 24.01 0.02 -8.43
CA MET A 161 23.60 -0.88 -7.34
C MET A 161 22.36 -0.35 -6.62
N LEU A 162 22.27 0.97 -6.41
CA LEU A 162 21.10 1.61 -5.78
C LEU A 162 19.82 1.40 -6.59
N TYR A 163 19.88 1.56 -7.92
CA TYR A 163 18.75 1.29 -8.81
C TYR A 163 18.32 -0.19 -8.80
N VAL A 164 19.28 -1.11 -8.80
CA VAL A 164 18.99 -2.56 -8.74
C VAL A 164 18.29 -2.92 -7.43
N ILE A 165 18.68 -2.32 -6.31
CA ILE A 165 18.02 -2.54 -5.01
C ILE A 165 16.58 -2.04 -5.06
N LEU A 166 16.31 -0.85 -5.60
CA LEU A 166 14.93 -0.35 -5.75
C LEU A 166 14.06 -1.27 -6.61
N ILE A 167 14.61 -1.78 -7.71
CA ILE A 167 13.93 -2.74 -8.58
C ILE A 167 13.58 -4.01 -7.81
N PHE A 168 14.54 -4.59 -7.09
CA PHE A 168 14.32 -5.81 -6.32
C PHE A 168 13.32 -5.61 -5.17
N SER A 169 13.41 -4.49 -4.45
CA SER A 169 12.45 -4.13 -3.40
C SER A 169 11.03 -3.99 -3.94
N PHE A 170 10.86 -3.44 -5.15
CA PHE A 170 9.54 -3.37 -5.79
C PHE A 170 9.04 -4.75 -6.24
N LEU A 171 9.91 -5.64 -6.72
CA LEU A 171 9.53 -7.01 -7.03
C LEU A 171 9.09 -7.78 -5.77
N ALA A 172 9.77 -7.59 -4.64
CA ALA A 172 9.34 -8.12 -3.35
C ALA A 172 7.95 -7.60 -2.95
N LEU A 173 7.65 -6.32 -3.22
CA LEU A 173 6.32 -5.74 -3.01
C LEU A 173 5.25 -6.44 -3.85
N GLN A 174 5.54 -6.75 -5.13
CA GLN A 174 4.62 -7.50 -5.99
C GLN A 174 4.37 -8.92 -5.48
N MET A 175 5.38 -9.54 -4.84
CA MET A 175 5.21 -10.83 -4.19
C MET A 175 4.17 -10.78 -3.07
N CYS A 176 4.12 -9.70 -2.26
CA CYS A 176 3.07 -9.52 -1.24
C CYS A 176 1.66 -9.50 -1.82
N TRP A 177 1.50 -8.86 -2.98
CA TRP A 177 0.18 -8.55 -3.54
C TRP A 177 -0.37 -9.68 -4.40
N TYR A 178 0.41 -10.14 -5.38
CA TYR A 178 0.04 -11.22 -6.28
C TYR A 178 0.72 -12.54 -5.92
N GLY A 179 2.02 -12.49 -5.63
CA GLY A 179 2.88 -13.68 -5.53
C GLY A 179 2.46 -14.64 -4.43
N VAL A 180 1.96 -14.14 -3.29
CA VAL A 180 1.53 -15.02 -2.19
C VAL A 180 0.42 -15.96 -2.63
N ASN A 181 -0.49 -15.57 -3.52
CA ASN A 181 -1.58 -16.48 -3.93
C ASN A 181 -1.10 -17.71 -4.72
N TYR A 182 0.16 -17.73 -5.18
CA TYR A 182 0.77 -18.83 -5.92
C TYR A 182 1.74 -19.68 -5.10
N LEU A 183 2.01 -19.31 -3.85
CA LEU A 183 2.92 -20.07 -2.98
C LEU A 183 2.18 -21.27 -2.35
N PRO A 184 2.80 -22.47 -2.29
CA PRO A 184 2.21 -23.63 -1.60
C PRO A 184 1.92 -23.35 -0.13
N SER A 185 2.79 -22.57 0.52
CA SER A 185 2.61 -22.11 1.92
C SER A 185 1.42 -21.17 2.10
N ALA A 186 0.90 -20.58 1.01
CA ALA A 186 -0.29 -19.74 1.08
C ALA A 186 -1.58 -20.55 1.15
N GLN A 187 -1.60 -21.84 0.82
CA GLN A 187 -2.78 -22.69 0.97
C GLN A 187 -3.23 -22.86 2.44
N GLN A 188 -2.33 -22.58 3.39
CA GLN A 188 -2.62 -22.52 4.83
C GLN A 188 -2.79 -21.07 5.33
N SER A 189 -2.75 -20.09 4.43
CA SER A 189 -2.81 -18.67 4.78
C SER A 189 -4.20 -18.27 5.24
N VAL A 190 -4.19 -17.54 6.33
CA VAL A 190 -5.30 -16.75 6.86
C VAL A 190 -5.88 -15.79 5.80
N HIS A 191 -5.11 -15.37 4.81
CA HIS A 191 -5.53 -14.41 3.78
C HIS A 191 -6.06 -15.03 2.49
N LEU A 192 -6.34 -16.35 2.45
CA LEU A 192 -7.11 -16.99 1.40
C LEU A 192 -8.59 -17.07 1.82
N TYR A 193 -9.42 -16.20 1.25
CA TYR A 193 -10.85 -16.12 1.53
C TYR A 193 -11.69 -17.16 0.76
N ASN A 194 -11.06 -18.07 0.02
CA ASN A 194 -11.73 -19.06 -0.81
C ASN A 194 -11.66 -20.44 -0.15
N ARG A 195 -12.44 -20.63 0.93
CA ARG A 195 -12.71 -21.96 1.47
C ARG A 195 -14.12 -22.36 1.00
N ASN A 196 -14.19 -22.98 -0.17
CA ASN A 196 -15.35 -23.80 -0.52
C ASN A 196 -15.41 -24.95 0.48
N ASN A 197 -16.42 -24.91 1.35
CA ASN A 197 -17.25 -26.03 1.77
C ASN A 197 -18.50 -25.47 2.43
#